data_AF-A0A815M8T9-F1
#
_entry.id   AF-A0A815M8T9-F1
#
_cell.length_a   1.000
_cell.length_b   1.000
_cell.length_c   1.000
_cell.angle_alpha   90.00
_cell.angle_beta   90.00
_cell.angle_gamma   90.00
#
_symmetry.space_group_name_H-M   'P 1'
#
loop_
_entity.id
_entity.type
_entity.pdbx_description
1 polymer ?
#
loop_
_entity_poly.entity_id
_entity_poly.type
_entity_poly.pdbx_seq_one_letter_code
_entity_poly.pdbx_strand_id
1 'polypeptide(L)'
;MLCLTQLLDLLGAHARQNIIFCFTNARSTFYSPGNTAPLLKFILQSFSLNDIPFIKQNTFYFGNESFRYLAALQNGIVFNNDEEHDYKDSWSISVKESNRLIDYVCKELRIHAIKNEQKSIKQIQLQINSMIRPILEAMRNILRNLIVLKMDPSNKSIELNPIVLHRSAAVCYTCQRDVIQL
;
A
#
# COMPACT_ATOMS: atom_id res chain seq x y z
N MET A 1 -2.02 -6.29 11.55
CA MET A 1 -0.75 -5.60 11.26
C MET A 1 -0.16 -6.26 10.02
N LEU A 2 0.10 -5.52 8.95
CA LEU A 2 0.65 -6.06 7.70
C LEU A 2 2.19 -5.95 7.76
N CYS A 3 2.90 -7.08 7.78
CA CYS A 3 4.36 -7.09 7.69
C CYS A 3 4.81 -6.82 6.24
N LEU A 4 5.96 -6.20 6.02
CA LEU A 4 6.52 -5.91 4.69
C LEU A 4 6.56 -7.18 3.81
N THR A 5 6.95 -8.32 4.39
CA THR A 5 6.96 -9.61 3.68
C THR A 5 5.55 -10.02 3.22
N GLN A 6 4.55 -9.88 4.09
CA GLN A 6 3.16 -10.21 3.75
C GLN A 6 2.61 -9.30 2.65
N LEU A 7 2.98 -8.01 2.64
CA LEU A 7 2.61 -7.08 1.58
C LEU A 7 3.22 -7.53 0.24
N LEU A 8 4.51 -7.85 0.23
CA LEU A 8 5.20 -8.29 -0.98
C LEU A 8 4.69 -9.64 -1.48
N ASP A 9 4.34 -10.54 -0.57
CA ASP A 9 3.71 -11.82 -0.93
C ASP A 9 2.34 -11.60 -1.56
N LEU A 10 1.56 -10.60 -1.11
CA LEU A 10 0.27 -10.26 -1.71
C LEU A 10 0.42 -9.68 -3.13
N LEU A 11 1.48 -8.92 -3.37
CA LEU A 11 1.77 -8.30 -4.67
C LEU A 11 2.37 -9.30 -5.69
N GLY A 12 2.91 -10.42 -5.21
CA GLY A 12 3.48 -11.48 -6.03
C GLY A 12 4.97 -11.28 -6.33
N ALA A 13 5.64 -12.35 -6.78
CA ALA A 13 7.09 -12.36 -6.99
C ALA A 13 7.55 -11.33 -8.02
N HIS A 14 6.77 -11.09 -9.08
CA HIS A 14 7.12 -10.10 -10.11
C HIS A 14 7.06 -8.66 -9.63
N ALA A 15 6.23 -8.34 -8.63
CA ALA A 15 6.15 -7.00 -8.08
C ALA A 15 7.44 -6.58 -7.36
N ARG A 16 8.20 -7.55 -6.85
CA ARG A 16 9.48 -7.32 -6.17
C ARG A 16 10.54 -6.70 -7.08
N GLN A 17 10.49 -6.98 -8.39
CA GLN A 17 11.39 -6.42 -9.39
C GLN A 17 11.11 -4.95 -9.71
N ASN A 18 9.90 -4.48 -9.42
CA ASN A 18 9.47 -3.11 -9.69
C ASN A 18 9.54 -2.21 -8.44
N ILE A 19 10.20 -2.65 -7.37
CA ILE A 19 10.41 -1.85 -6.17
C ILE A 19 11.46 -0.78 -6.44
N ILE A 20 11.12 0.44 -6.04
CA ILE A 20 11.96 1.62 -6.14
C ILE A 20 12.24 2.14 -4.74
N PHE A 21 13.46 2.58 -4.50
CA PHE A 21 13.87 3.18 -3.23
C PHE A 21 13.99 4.69 -3.36
N CYS A 22 13.15 5.41 -2.64
CA CYS A 22 13.18 6.87 -2.58
C CYS A 22 13.66 7.30 -1.20
N PHE A 23 14.83 7.95 -1.14
CA PHE A 23 15.38 8.50 0.10
C PHE A 23 15.08 9.99 0.17
N THR A 24 14.24 10.38 1.11
CA THR A 24 13.96 11.79 1.44
C THR A 24 15.00 12.33 2.41
N ASN A 25 15.10 13.66 2.54
CA ASN A 25 16.06 14.33 3.42
C ASN A 25 17.52 14.00 3.05
N ALA A 26 17.76 13.74 1.77
CA ALA A 26 19.03 13.19 1.30
C ALA A 26 20.18 14.21 1.33
N ARG A 27 19.90 15.51 1.50
CA ARG A 27 20.94 16.53 1.67
C ARG A 27 21.84 16.23 2.87
N SER A 28 21.25 15.82 3.99
CA SER A 28 21.98 15.44 5.22
C SER A 28 22.96 14.28 5.04
N THR A 29 22.78 13.50 3.96
CA THR A 29 23.61 12.34 3.60
C THR A 29 24.31 12.55 2.26
N PHE A 30 24.48 13.80 1.81
CA PHE A 30 25.11 14.14 0.54
C PHE A 30 24.53 13.40 -0.68
N TYR A 31 23.20 13.25 -0.70
CA TYR A 31 22.44 12.55 -1.74
C TYR A 31 22.88 11.08 -1.90
N SER A 32 23.09 10.45 -0.75
CA SER A 32 23.38 9.02 -0.63
C SER A 32 22.43 8.37 0.39
N PRO A 33 22.33 7.04 0.42
CA PRO A 33 21.45 6.36 1.37
C PRO A 33 22.04 6.33 2.79
N GLY A 34 23.29 6.78 2.97
CA GLY A 34 23.97 6.87 4.27
C GLY A 34 23.91 5.58 5.08
N ASN A 35 23.65 5.73 6.38
CA ASN A 35 23.54 4.61 7.32
C ASN A 35 22.30 3.73 7.08
N THR A 36 21.34 4.17 6.28
CA THR A 36 20.16 3.37 5.93
C THR A 36 20.52 2.28 4.92
N ALA A 37 21.54 2.47 4.09
CA ALA A 37 21.95 1.49 3.09
C ALA A 37 22.32 0.11 3.67
N PRO A 38 23.22 0.00 4.68
CA PRO A 38 23.55 -1.29 5.29
C PRO A 38 22.35 -1.91 6.02
N LEU A 39 21.54 -1.10 6.70
CA LEU A 39 20.34 -1.58 7.41
C LEU A 39 19.31 -2.16 6.43
N LEU A 40 19.07 -1.46 5.33
CA LEU A 40 18.16 -1.93 4.29
C LEU A 40 18.65 -3.23 3.66
N LYS A 41 19.95 -3.33 3.33
CA LYS A 41 20.55 -4.58 2.84
C LYS A 41 20.36 -5.72 3.83
N PHE A 42 20.60 -5.47 5.12
CA PHE A 42 20.39 -6.45 6.18
C PHE A 42 18.93 -6.91 6.27
N ILE A 43 17.97 -5.99 6.17
CA ILE A 43 16.54 -6.32 6.17
C ILE A 43 16.18 -7.19 4.97
N LEU A 44 16.61 -6.80 3.76
CA LEU A 44 16.37 -7.57 2.53
C LEU A 44 16.93 -8.99 2.64
N GLN A 45 18.11 -9.14 3.23
CA GLN A 45 18.74 -10.45 3.47
C GLN A 45 18.00 -11.27 4.53
N SER A 46 17.68 -10.65 5.66
CA SER A 46 17.06 -11.32 6.82
C SER A 46 15.70 -11.89 6.50
N PHE A 47 14.95 -11.26 5.60
CA PHE A 47 13.62 -11.72 5.18
C PHE A 47 13.63 -12.54 3.89
N SER A 48 14.79 -12.98 3.41
CA SER A 48 14.92 -13.73 2.15
C SER A 48 14.31 -12.99 0.94
N LEU A 49 14.41 -11.66 0.94
CA LEU A 49 13.97 -10.75 -0.13
C LEU A 49 15.16 -10.34 -1.03
N ASN A 50 16.12 -11.26 -1.21
CA ASN A 50 17.34 -11.04 -1.99
C ASN A 50 17.07 -10.80 -3.49
N ASP A 51 15.85 -11.08 -3.94
CA ASP A 51 15.37 -10.85 -5.29
C ASP A 51 14.94 -9.40 -5.55
N ILE A 52 14.83 -8.57 -4.50
CA ILE A 52 14.59 -7.13 -4.65
C ILE A 52 15.92 -6.44 -4.98
N PRO A 53 16.09 -5.87 -6.18
CA PRO A 53 17.33 -5.18 -6.53
C PRO A 53 17.48 -3.93 -5.67
N PHE A 54 18.60 -3.75 -4.99
CA PHE A 54 18.95 -2.49 -4.33
C PHE A 54 20.22 -1.92 -4.95
N ILE A 55 20.04 -1.22 -6.07
CA ILE A 55 21.11 -0.71 -6.93
C ILE A 55 20.89 0.79 -7.22
N LYS A 56 21.89 1.44 -7.82
CA LYS A 56 21.84 2.87 -8.11
C LYS A 56 20.69 3.24 -9.06
N GLN A 57 20.36 2.36 -10.00
CA GLN A 57 19.38 2.59 -11.04
C GLN A 57 17.95 2.73 -10.50
N ASN A 58 17.60 1.96 -9.46
CA ASN A 58 16.27 1.99 -8.84
C ASN A 58 16.25 2.72 -7.49
N THR A 59 17.30 3.49 -7.19
CA THR A 59 17.41 4.29 -5.97
C THR A 59 17.47 5.77 -6.33
N PHE A 60 16.70 6.60 -5.64
CA PHE A 60 16.55 8.03 -5.93
C PHE A 60 16.60 8.87 -4.65
N TYR A 61 17.10 10.09 -4.76
CA TYR A 61 17.38 10.96 -3.62
C TYR A 61 16.65 12.30 -3.74
N PHE A 62 15.90 12.69 -2.71
CA PHE A 62 15.10 13.90 -2.71
C PHE A 62 15.43 14.78 -1.51
N GLY A 63 15.71 16.06 -1.77
CA GLY A 63 15.77 17.11 -0.76
C GLY A 63 14.36 17.59 -0.41
N ASN A 64 14.14 17.96 0.84
CA ASN A 64 12.90 18.62 1.29
C ASN A 64 13.10 20.13 1.50
N GLU A 65 14.34 20.58 1.45
CA GLU A 65 14.79 21.90 1.89
C GLU A 65 14.27 23.00 0.96
N SER A 66 14.19 22.72 -0.34
CA SER A 66 13.65 23.66 -1.32
C SER A 66 12.15 23.93 -1.12
N PHE A 67 11.37 22.94 -0.69
CA PHE A 67 9.95 23.14 -0.34
C PHE A 67 9.83 24.00 0.91
N ARG A 68 10.68 23.76 1.91
CA ARG A 68 10.74 24.59 3.13
C ARG A 68 11.12 26.03 2.81
N TYR A 69 12.09 26.22 1.92
CA TYR A 69 12.50 27.53 1.43
C TYR A 69 11.33 28.29 0.76
N LEU A 70 10.60 27.64 -0.15
CA LEU A 70 9.43 28.25 -0.80
C LEU A 70 8.34 28.64 0.20
N ALA A 71 8.06 27.78 1.18
CA ALA A 71 7.11 28.09 2.25
C ALA A 71 7.59 29.27 3.12
N ALA A 72 8.89 29.34 3.43
CA ALA A 72 9.46 30.42 4.21
C ALA A 72 9.42 31.77 3.49
N LEU A 73 9.72 31.79 2.18
CA LEU A 73 9.56 32.99 1.34
C LEU A 73 8.11 33.49 1.33
N GLN A 74 7.13 32.59 1.26
CA GLN A 74 5.70 32.95 1.32
C GLN A 74 5.34 33.62 2.65
N ASN A 75 6.05 33.30 3.73
CA ASN A 75 5.86 33.89 5.06
C ASN A 75 6.74 35.13 5.31
N GLY A 76 7.42 35.65 4.28
CA GLY A 76 8.24 36.85 4.40
C GLY A 76 9.58 36.66 5.13
N ILE A 77 10.04 35.41 5.26
CA ILE A 77 11.36 35.11 5.83
C ILE A 77 12.44 35.45 4.80
N VAL A 78 13.43 36.24 5.23
CA VAL A 78 14.56 36.65 4.39
C VAL A 78 15.74 35.71 4.64
N PHE A 79 16.35 35.24 3.56
CA PHE A 79 17.54 34.40 3.56
C PHE A 79 18.72 35.19 3.02
N ASN A 80 19.92 34.82 3.44
CA ASN A 80 21.14 35.36 2.83
C ASN A 80 21.46 34.64 1.49
N ASN A 81 22.42 35.18 0.75
CA ASN A 81 22.78 34.64 -0.58
C ASN A 81 23.29 33.20 -0.54
N ASP A 82 24.00 32.81 0.52
CA ASP A 82 24.57 31.46 0.67
C ASP A 82 23.47 30.44 0.95
N GLU A 83 22.53 30.78 1.84
CA GLU A 83 21.34 29.98 2.13
C GLU A 83 20.47 29.81 0.88
N GLU A 84 20.23 30.88 0.13
CA GLU A 84 19.47 30.81 -1.11
C GLU A 84 20.14 29.90 -2.16
N HIS A 85 21.47 29.99 -2.28
CA HIS A 85 22.23 29.12 -3.19
C HIS A 85 22.06 27.64 -2.81
N ASP A 86 22.20 27.32 -1.53
CA ASP A 86 22.02 25.98 -0.98
C ASP A 86 20.62 25.39 -1.27
N TYR A 87 19.57 26.21 -1.15
CA TYR A 87 18.20 25.77 -1.44
C TYR A 87 17.96 25.57 -2.94
N LYS A 88 18.55 26.41 -3.79
CA LYS A 88 18.52 26.28 -5.26
C LYS A 88 19.25 25.02 -5.72
N ASP A 89 20.40 24.71 -5.13
CA ASP A 89 21.17 23.50 -5.45
C ASP A 89 20.38 22.24 -5.07
N SER A 90 19.79 22.24 -3.87
CA SER A 90 18.92 21.14 -3.44
C SER A 90 17.70 20.94 -4.34
N TRP A 91 17.15 22.03 -4.88
CA TRP A 91 16.04 22.00 -5.83
C TRP A 91 16.47 21.35 -7.14
N SER A 92 17.57 21.83 -7.71
CA SER A 92 18.14 21.33 -8.96
C SER A 92 18.40 19.82 -8.90
N ILE A 93 18.98 19.34 -7.78
CA ILE A 93 19.21 17.91 -7.57
C ILE A 93 17.89 17.14 -7.49
N SER A 94 16.91 17.63 -6.74
CA SER A 94 15.62 16.96 -6.60
C SER A 94 14.83 16.90 -7.92
N VAL A 95 14.90 17.94 -8.75
CA VAL A 95 14.32 17.96 -10.10
C VAL A 95 15.02 16.93 -10.99
N LYS A 96 16.35 16.87 -10.97
CA LYS A 96 17.13 15.90 -11.73
C LYS A 96 16.79 14.45 -11.33
N GLU A 97 16.71 14.17 -10.04
CA GLU A 97 16.35 12.85 -9.52
C GLU A 97 14.89 12.48 -9.83
N SER A 98 13.97 13.47 -9.83
CA SER A 98 12.58 13.26 -10.26
C SER A 98 12.48 12.90 -11.74
N ASN A 99 13.19 13.61 -12.61
CA ASN A 99 13.25 13.28 -14.04
C ASN A 99 13.87 11.91 -14.26
N ARG A 100 14.94 11.56 -13.52
CA ARG A 100 15.54 10.23 -13.58
C ARG A 100 14.56 9.13 -13.15
N LEU A 101 13.77 9.40 -12.10
CA LEU A 101 12.74 8.48 -11.64
C LEU A 101 11.69 8.24 -12.71
N ILE A 102 11.17 9.31 -13.33
CA ILE A 102 10.17 9.21 -14.40
C ILE A 102 10.77 8.43 -15.58
N ASP A 103 11.98 8.77 -16.02
CA ASP A 103 12.67 8.07 -17.10
C ASP A 103 12.84 6.57 -16.78
N TYR A 104 13.25 6.24 -15.56
CA TYR A 104 13.40 4.84 -15.12
C TYR A 104 12.06 4.10 -15.16
N VAL A 105 10.99 4.71 -14.65
CA VAL A 105 9.65 4.12 -14.67
C VAL A 105 9.14 3.91 -16.10
N CYS A 106 9.37 4.87 -17.00
CA CYS A 106 8.88 4.81 -18.36
C CYS A 106 9.69 3.90 -19.29
N LYS A 107 11.01 3.78 -19.07
CA LYS A 107 11.93 3.11 -20.01
C LYS A 107 12.44 1.75 -19.51
N GLU A 108 12.70 1.63 -18.21
CA GLU A 108 13.40 0.47 -17.65
C GLU A 108 12.46 -0.53 -16.97
N LEU A 109 11.38 -0.05 -16.34
CA LEU A 109 10.44 -0.94 -15.67
C LEU A 109 9.56 -1.68 -16.66
N ARG A 110 9.51 -3.00 -16.51
CA ARG A 110 8.55 -3.83 -17.22
C ARG A 110 7.19 -3.69 -16.57
N ILE A 111 6.21 -3.26 -17.35
CA ILE A 111 4.80 -3.29 -16.94
C ILE A 111 4.40 -4.77 -16.87
N HIS A 112 4.43 -5.32 -15.68
CA HIS A 112 3.80 -6.60 -15.42
C HIS A 112 2.30 -6.38 -15.43
N ALA A 113 1.64 -6.80 -16.51
CA ALA A 113 0.19 -6.82 -16.54
C ALA A 113 -0.27 -7.70 -15.37
N ILE A 114 -1.03 -7.13 -14.43
CA ILE A 114 -1.76 -7.86 -13.38
C ILE A 114 -2.92 -8.66 -14.02
N LYS A 115 -2.77 -9.10 -15.28
CA LYS A 115 -3.76 -9.86 -16.02
C LYS A 115 -3.68 -11.29 -15.53
N ASN A 116 -4.57 -11.61 -14.58
CA ASN A 116 -5.13 -12.92 -14.28
C ASN A 116 -4.21 -14.08 -13.86
N GLU A 117 -2.91 -14.07 -14.13
CA GLU A 117 -2.09 -15.29 -14.01
C GLU A 117 -1.50 -15.54 -12.62
N GLN A 118 -1.48 -14.54 -11.73
CA GLN A 118 -0.95 -14.74 -10.38
C GLN A 118 -1.79 -13.97 -9.36
N LYS A 119 -2.97 -14.51 -9.04
CA LYS A 119 -3.47 -14.29 -7.67
C LYS A 119 -2.46 -14.96 -6.76
N SER A 120 -1.75 -14.16 -5.97
CA SER A 120 -0.87 -14.70 -4.94
C SER A 120 -1.63 -15.76 -4.15
N ILE A 121 -0.96 -16.86 -3.79
CA ILE A 121 -1.51 -17.89 -2.88
C ILE A 121 -2.12 -17.21 -1.64
N LYS A 122 -1.52 -16.10 -1.20
CA LYS A 122 -2.04 -15.29 -0.09
C LYS A 122 -3.39 -14.66 -0.38
N GLN A 123 -3.61 -14.15 -1.58
CA GLN A 123 -4.93 -13.64 -2.00
C GLN A 123 -5.96 -14.77 -2.03
N ILE A 124 -5.60 -15.96 -2.52
CA ILE A 124 -6.51 -17.13 -2.51
C ILE A 124 -6.86 -17.50 -1.07
N GLN A 125 -5.89 -17.56 -0.16
CA GLN A 125 -6.12 -17.81 1.26
C GLN A 125 -7.06 -16.76 1.88
N LEU A 126 -6.88 -15.47 1.56
CA LEU A 126 -7.78 -14.41 2.01
C LEU A 126 -9.20 -14.58 1.46
N GLN A 127 -9.34 -14.98 0.19
CA GLN A 127 -10.65 -15.27 -0.40
C GLN A 127 -11.31 -16.49 0.27
N ILE A 128 -10.57 -17.56 0.55
CA ILE A 128 -11.09 -18.71 1.28
C ILE A 128 -11.56 -18.28 2.67
N ASN A 129 -10.71 -17.55 3.41
CA ASN A 129 -11.04 -17.10 4.75
C ASN A 129 -12.28 -16.19 4.78
N SER A 130 -12.47 -15.33 3.78
CA SER A 130 -13.66 -14.49 3.69
C SER A 130 -14.93 -15.29 3.36
N MET A 131 -14.81 -16.44 2.71
CA MET A 131 -15.92 -17.35 2.40
C MET A 131 -16.35 -18.24 3.58
N ILE A 132 -15.47 -18.51 4.55
CA ILE A 132 -15.77 -19.39 5.69
C ILE A 132 -17.06 -18.96 6.40
N ARG A 133 -17.18 -17.67 6.75
CA ARG A 133 -18.36 -17.15 7.47
C ARG A 133 -19.65 -17.29 6.64
N PRO A 134 -19.74 -16.80 5.39
CA PRO A 134 -20.91 -17.03 4.54
C PRO A 134 -21.31 -18.51 4.41
N ILE A 135 -20.34 -19.42 4.27
CA ILE A 135 -20.60 -20.86 4.16
C ILE A 135 -21.20 -21.41 5.46
N LEU A 136 -20.61 -21.08 6.61
CA LEU A 136 -21.12 -21.52 7.91
C LEU A 136 -22.54 -20.98 8.17
N GLU A 137 -22.82 -19.75 7.78
CA GLU A 137 -24.16 -19.16 7.87
C GLU A 137 -25.17 -19.87 6.96
N ALA A 138 -24.78 -20.16 5.71
CA ALA A 138 -25.61 -20.93 4.79
C ALA A 138 -25.90 -22.34 5.33
N MET A 139 -24.90 -23.04 5.85
CA MET A 139 -25.07 -24.36 6.48
C MET A 139 -26.01 -24.30 7.68
N ARG A 140 -25.83 -23.31 8.56
CA ARG A 140 -26.70 -23.09 9.73
C ARG A 140 -28.14 -22.87 9.30
N ASN A 141 -28.38 -22.06 8.26
CA ASN A 141 -29.72 -21.80 7.73
C ASN A 141 -30.35 -23.05 7.11
N ILE A 142 -29.59 -23.85 6.36
CA ILE A 142 -30.06 -25.12 5.78
C ILE A 142 -30.48 -26.09 6.90
N LEU A 143 -29.64 -26.28 7.91
CA LEU A 143 -29.94 -27.17 9.04
C LEU A 143 -31.17 -26.70 9.82
N ARG A 144 -31.30 -25.39 10.04
CA ARG A 144 -32.48 -24.81 10.70
C ARG A 144 -33.76 -25.09 9.92
N ASN A 145 -33.73 -24.91 8.59
CA ASN A 145 -34.87 -25.20 7.72
C ASN A 145 -35.28 -26.68 7.79
N LEU A 146 -34.30 -27.60 7.80
CA LEU A 146 -34.57 -29.03 7.93
C LEU A 146 -35.25 -29.39 9.26
N ILE A 147 -34.86 -28.75 10.36
CA ILE A 147 -35.49 -28.97 11.68
C ILE A 147 -36.92 -28.43 11.68
N VAL A 148 -37.15 -27.22 11.14
CA VAL A 148 -38.49 -26.61 11.06
C VAL A 148 -39.44 -27.50 10.25
N LEU A 149 -39.00 -28.00 9.09
CA LEU A 149 -39.79 -28.92 8.26
C LEU A 149 -40.11 -30.25 8.96
N LYS A 150 -39.20 -30.75 9.80
CA LYS A 150 -39.43 -31.97 10.59
C LYS A 150 -40.38 -31.76 11.77
N MET A 151 -40.35 -30.59 12.40
CA MET A 151 -41.19 -30.27 13.56
C MET A 151 -42.62 -29.89 13.17
N ASP A 152 -42.82 -29.32 11.97
CA ASP A 152 -44.14 -28.97 11.46
C ASP A 152 -44.19 -29.12 9.92
N PRO A 153 -44.73 -30.23 9.39
CA PRO A 153 -44.81 -30.48 7.95
C PRO A 153 -45.84 -29.58 7.23
N SER A 154 -46.66 -28.82 7.98
CA SER A 154 -47.60 -27.85 7.40
C SER A 154 -46.98 -26.45 7.22
N ASN A 155 -45.80 -26.22 7.79
CA ASN A 155 -45.07 -24.98 7.64
C ASN A 155 -44.46 -24.90 6.24
N LYS A 156 -45.00 -24.00 5.41
CA LYS A 156 -44.44 -23.68 4.08
C LYS A 156 -43.00 -23.18 4.28
N SER A 157 -42.11 -23.58 3.36
CA SER A 157 -40.70 -23.19 3.34
C SER A 157 -40.50 -21.74 3.74
N ILE A 158 -39.47 -21.45 4.54
CA ILE A 158 -39.04 -20.07 4.79
C ILE A 158 -38.69 -19.44 3.43
N GLU A 159 -39.55 -18.55 2.93
CA GLU A 159 -39.25 -17.73 1.76
C GLU A 159 -38.10 -16.80 2.12
N LEU A 160 -36.92 -17.13 1.61
CA LEU A 160 -35.81 -16.19 1.60
C LEU A 160 -36.13 -15.15 0.54
N ASN A 161 -36.61 -13.99 0.97
CA ASN A 161 -36.69 -12.79 0.15
C ASN A 161 -35.35 -12.06 0.31
N PRO A 162 -34.33 -12.32 -0.54
CA PRO A 162 -33.08 -11.62 -0.46
C PRO A 162 -33.35 -10.13 -0.68
N ILE A 163 -33.14 -9.33 0.35
CA ILE A 163 -33.08 -7.89 0.19
C ILE A 163 -31.77 -7.63 -0.55
N VAL A 164 -31.87 -7.22 -1.81
CA VAL A 164 -30.71 -6.73 -2.57
C VAL A 164 -30.21 -5.49 -1.85
N LEU A 165 -29.17 -5.65 -1.04
CA LEU A 165 -28.45 -4.53 -0.45
C LEU A 165 -27.71 -3.83 -1.58
N HIS A 166 -28.34 -2.82 -2.20
CA HIS A 166 -27.61 -1.83 -2.97
C HIS A 166 -26.47 -1.32 -2.08
N ARG A 167 -25.24 -1.33 -2.63
CA ARG A 167 -23.95 -1.07 -1.95
C ARG A 167 -23.89 0.15 -1.01
N SER A 168 -24.90 1.02 -1.00
CA SER A 168 -25.04 2.13 -0.05
C SER A 168 -25.28 1.68 1.41
N ALA A 169 -25.75 0.45 1.65
CA ALA A 169 -26.14 0.00 3.01
C ALA A 169 -24.99 -0.63 3.83
N ALA A 170 -23.77 -0.70 3.29
CA ALA A 170 -22.60 -1.12 4.08
C ALA A 170 -22.10 -0.02 5.04
N VAL A 171 -22.66 1.20 4.95
CA VAL A 171 -22.46 2.25 5.95
C VAL A 171 -23.63 2.19 6.94
N CYS A 172 -23.35 1.70 8.14
CA CYS A 172 -24.28 1.83 9.26
C CYS A 172 -24.33 3.31 9.68
N TYR A 173 -25.33 4.07 9.21
CA TYR A 173 -25.54 5.47 9.61
C TYR A 173 -26.04 5.62 11.06
N THR A 174 -26.48 4.53 11.69
CA THR A 174 -26.90 4.48 13.10
C THR A 174 -25.75 4.22 14.08
N CYS A 175 -24.59 3.74 13.62
CA CYS A 175 -23.39 3.76 14.44
C CYS A 175 -22.79 5.16 14.33
N GLN A 176 -23.18 6.07 15.23
CA GLN A 176 -22.41 7.28 15.48
C GLN A 176 -20.97 6.85 15.77
N ARG A 177 -20.04 7.19 14.87
CA ARG A 177 -18.64 7.21 15.24
C ARG A 177 -18.51 8.37 16.21
N ASP A 178 -18.30 8.05 17.48
CA ASP A 178 -17.81 9.04 18.42
C ASP A 178 -16.55 9.65 17.80
N VAL A 179 -16.71 10.89 17.36
CA VAL A 179 -15.59 11.74 16.97
C VAL A 179 -14.86 11.98 18.27
N ILE A 180 -13.81 11.21 18.52
CA ILE A 180 -12.83 11.56 19.53
C ILE A 180 -12.18 12.86 19.04
N GLN A 181 -12.69 13.99 19.55
CA GLN A 181 -11.96 15.24 19.57
C GLN A 181 -10.96 15.15 20.72
N LEU A 182 -9.69 14.95 20.39
CA LEU A 182 -8.53 15.48 21.10
C LEU A 182 -7.43 15.74 20.07
#